data_AF-A0A4Y2DF28-F1
#
_entry.id   AF-A0A4Y2DF28-F1
#
_cell.length_a   1.000
_cell.length_b   1.000
_cell.length_c   1.000
_cell.angle_alpha   90.00
_cell.angle_beta   90.00
_cell.angle_gamma   90.00
#
_symmetry.space_group_name_H-M   'P 1'
#
loop_
_entity.id
_entity.type
_entity.pdbx_description
1 polymer ?
#
loop_
_entity_poly.entity_id
_entity_poly.type
_entity_poly.pdbx_seq_one_letter_code
_entity_poly.pdbx_strand_id
1 'polypeptide(L)'
;MRERCADAMSIFAKYGAPDLFITFTANPKWPEITENFRPSKHTTDSPDLLARVIKLKLKSLMDNPTVHGALGKSIAQVYTIEFQKRRLPHAHILSVLLAADKFSTSEHVDKFVRAEIPSSIENLRLHKIVTKCLMHGPCGIDNPEEPCMEVGQCKKMFPKEFRTETTMNVSVLLCPFLPLPLTPFTPYSLCPLHPLPLTPFVSHLPK
;
A
#
# COMPACT_ATOMS: atom_id res chain seq x y z
N MET A 1 -22.42 -1.10 7.72
CA MET A 1 -21.11 -0.90 8.39
C MET A 1 -21.06 -1.60 9.74
N ARG A 2 -21.94 -1.26 10.71
CA ARG A 2 -21.97 -1.85 12.06
C ARG A 2 -21.86 -3.38 12.12
N GLU A 3 -22.63 -4.11 11.30
CA GLU A 3 -22.58 -5.59 11.23
C GLU A 3 -21.18 -6.10 10.84
N ARG A 4 -20.62 -5.65 9.71
CA ARG A 4 -19.26 -6.04 9.28
C ARG A 4 -18.18 -5.72 10.32
N CYS A 5 -18.34 -4.64 11.07
CA CYS A 5 -17.47 -4.33 12.20
C CYS A 5 -17.64 -5.33 13.35
N ALA A 6 -18.88 -5.69 13.70
CA ALA A 6 -19.14 -6.73 14.71
C ALA A 6 -18.60 -8.10 14.29
N ASP A 7 -18.77 -8.49 13.03
CA ASP A 7 -18.23 -9.73 12.46
C ASP A 7 -16.69 -9.75 12.58
N ALA A 8 -16.03 -8.67 12.13
CA ALA A 8 -14.57 -8.54 12.24
C ALA A 8 -14.10 -8.57 13.70
N MET A 9 -14.78 -7.88 14.61
CA MET A 9 -14.47 -7.91 16.04
C MET A 9 -14.68 -9.31 16.65
N SER A 10 -15.66 -10.09 16.18
CA SER A 10 -15.86 -11.48 16.63
C SER A 10 -14.71 -12.39 16.20
N ILE A 11 -14.15 -12.15 15.00
CA ILE A 11 -12.97 -12.85 14.49
C ILE A 11 -11.74 -12.46 15.32
N PHE A 12 -11.52 -11.17 15.59
CA PHE A 12 -10.38 -10.72 16.40
C PHE A 12 -10.50 -11.12 17.88
N ALA A 13 -11.72 -11.22 18.43
CA ALA A 13 -11.93 -11.77 19.77
C ALA A 13 -11.51 -13.25 19.88
N LYS A 14 -11.61 -14.02 18.77
CA LYS A 14 -11.23 -15.43 18.71
C LYS A 14 -9.75 -15.66 18.37
N TYR A 15 -9.21 -14.90 17.42
CA TYR A 15 -7.86 -15.13 16.86
C TYR A 15 -6.80 -14.15 17.38
N GLY A 16 -7.21 -13.10 18.12
CA GLY A 16 -6.34 -12.01 18.57
C GLY A 16 -6.42 -10.78 17.67
N ALA A 17 -5.76 -9.71 18.10
CA ALA A 17 -5.69 -8.47 17.33
C ALA A 17 -4.97 -8.69 15.98
N PRO A 18 -5.40 -8.00 14.91
CA PRO A 18 -4.71 -8.01 13.61
C PRO A 18 -3.29 -7.43 13.71
N ASP A 19 -2.34 -8.14 13.11
CA ASP A 19 -0.92 -7.78 13.06
C ASP A 19 -0.58 -6.88 11.85
N LEU A 20 -1.35 -7.03 10.76
CA LEU A 20 -1.18 -6.29 9.51
C LEU A 20 -2.46 -5.55 9.11
N PHE A 21 -2.29 -4.32 8.63
CA PHE A 21 -3.30 -3.55 7.90
C PHE A 21 -2.78 -3.18 6.52
N ILE A 22 -3.37 -3.79 5.50
CA ILE A 22 -2.97 -3.62 4.10
C ILE A 22 -4.00 -2.75 3.39
N THR A 23 -3.53 -1.69 2.74
CA THR A 23 -4.36 -0.87 1.86
C THR A 23 -4.06 -1.24 0.40
N PHE A 24 -5.09 -1.69 -0.31
CA PHE A 24 -5.06 -1.95 -1.75
C PHE A 24 -5.81 -0.85 -2.49
N THR A 25 -5.12 -0.01 -3.27
CA THR A 25 -5.73 1.12 -3.96
C THR A 25 -5.83 0.87 -5.46
N ALA A 26 -7.01 1.16 -6.04
CA ALA A 26 -7.17 1.08 -7.48
C ALA A 26 -6.32 2.11 -8.24
N ASN A 27 -5.76 1.69 -9.37
CA ASN A 27 -5.09 2.59 -10.30
C ASN A 27 -5.78 2.52 -11.67
N PRO A 28 -6.42 3.60 -12.14
CA PRO A 28 -7.15 3.62 -13.40
C PRO A 28 -6.25 3.55 -14.65
N LYS A 29 -4.92 3.59 -14.48
CA LYS A 29 -3.91 3.48 -15.54
C LYS A 29 -3.44 2.02 -15.77
N TRP A 30 -4.15 1.02 -15.23
CA TRP A 30 -3.86 -0.39 -15.53
C TRP A 30 -4.24 -0.74 -16.98
N PRO A 31 -3.44 -1.58 -17.68
CA PRO A 31 -3.72 -1.97 -19.06
C PRO A 31 -5.10 -2.61 -19.20
N GLU A 32 -5.52 -3.45 -18.25
CA GLU A 32 -6.82 -4.11 -18.29
C GLU A 32 -8.00 -3.11 -18.27
N ILE A 33 -7.78 -1.89 -17.76
CA ILE A 33 -8.76 -0.80 -17.79
C ILE A 33 -8.60 0.02 -19.08
N THR A 34 -7.38 0.44 -19.42
CA THR A 34 -7.14 1.39 -20.53
C THR A 34 -7.33 0.76 -21.91
N GLU A 35 -6.96 -0.51 -22.09
CA GLU A 35 -7.10 -1.25 -23.36
C GLU A 35 -8.56 -1.62 -23.64
N ASN A 36 -9.37 -1.81 -22.59
CA ASN A 36 -10.79 -2.10 -22.68
C ASN A 36 -11.67 -0.83 -22.64
N PHE A 37 -11.07 0.37 -22.67
CA PHE A 37 -11.79 1.63 -22.66
C PHE A 37 -12.10 2.13 -24.06
N ARG A 38 -13.29 2.73 -24.25
CA ARG A 38 -13.60 3.41 -25.52
C ARG A 38 -12.85 4.75 -25.58
N PRO A 39 -12.29 5.14 -26.74
CA PRO A 39 -11.44 6.35 -26.86
C PRO A 39 -12.07 7.68 -26.42
N SER A 40 -13.41 7.76 -26.34
CA SER A 40 -14.17 8.98 -26.08
C SER A 40 -14.76 9.11 -24.66
N LYS A 41 -14.35 8.25 -23.71
CA LYS A 41 -14.83 8.30 -22.31
C LYS A 41 -13.67 8.39 -21.31
N HIS A 42 -13.89 9.04 -20.17
CA HIS A 42 -12.92 9.03 -19.06
C HIS A 42 -12.98 7.70 -18.30
N THR A 43 -11.84 7.22 -17.78
CA THR A 43 -11.76 5.92 -17.06
C THR A 43 -12.71 5.80 -15.86
N THR A 44 -13.12 6.93 -15.27
CA THR A 44 -14.13 7.04 -14.20
C THR A 44 -15.58 6.86 -14.66
N ASP A 45 -15.84 6.77 -15.96
CA ASP A 45 -17.19 6.71 -16.56
C ASP A 45 -17.68 5.28 -16.83
N SER A 46 -16.85 4.28 -16.54
CA SER A 46 -17.21 2.85 -16.56
C SER A 46 -16.88 2.19 -15.22
N PRO A 47 -17.60 2.53 -14.13
CA PRO A 47 -17.32 2.03 -12.78
C PRO A 47 -17.37 0.51 -12.68
N ASP A 48 -18.16 -0.17 -13.51
CA ASP A 48 -18.27 -1.63 -13.53
C ASP A 48 -16.98 -2.32 -14.01
N LEU A 49 -16.32 -1.78 -15.04
CA LEU A 49 -15.04 -2.31 -15.52
C LEU A 49 -13.96 -2.14 -14.44
N LEU A 50 -13.89 -0.95 -13.84
CA LEU A 50 -12.99 -0.63 -12.75
C LEU A 50 -13.21 -1.60 -11.57
N ALA A 51 -14.46 -1.76 -11.11
CA ALA A 51 -14.81 -2.66 -10.01
C ALA A 51 -14.50 -4.14 -10.32
N ARG A 52 -14.74 -4.60 -11.56
CA ARG A 52 -14.39 -5.96 -12.00
C ARG A 52 -12.88 -6.20 -11.97
N VAL A 53 -12.08 -5.29 -12.55
CA VAL A 53 -10.61 -5.41 -12.55
C VAL A 53 -10.10 -5.41 -11.11
N ILE A 54 -10.57 -4.50 -10.25
CA ILE A 54 -10.19 -4.45 -8.83
C ILE A 54 -10.56 -5.73 -8.10
N LYS A 55 -11.77 -6.28 -8.30
CA LYS A 55 -12.19 -7.54 -7.68
C LYS A 55 -11.26 -8.69 -8.09
N LEU A 56 -10.84 -8.74 -9.36
CA LEU A 56 -9.88 -9.73 -9.85
C LEU A 56 -8.48 -9.51 -9.29
N LYS A 57 -7.98 -8.26 -9.24
CA LYS A 57 -6.67 -7.93 -8.65
C LYS A 57 -6.62 -8.21 -7.14
N LEU A 58 -7.67 -7.85 -6.42
CA LEU A 58 -7.82 -8.13 -4.99
C LEU A 58 -7.96 -9.64 -4.73
N LYS A 59 -8.74 -10.37 -5.53
CA LYS A 59 -8.78 -11.84 -5.43
C LYS A 59 -7.40 -12.45 -5.71
N SER A 60 -6.68 -11.97 -6.72
CA SER A 60 -5.30 -12.40 -6.97
C SER A 60 -4.36 -12.08 -5.82
N LEU A 61 -4.53 -10.97 -5.09
CA LEU A 61 -3.78 -10.70 -3.86
C LEU A 61 -4.15 -11.70 -2.76
N MET A 62 -5.44 -11.90 -2.52
CA MET A 62 -5.97 -12.73 -1.43
C MET A 62 -5.82 -14.24 -1.68
N ASP A 63 -5.57 -14.68 -2.91
CA ASP A 63 -5.32 -16.10 -3.23
C ASP A 63 -3.83 -16.42 -3.45
N ASN A 64 -2.95 -15.43 -3.64
CA ASN A 64 -1.56 -15.68 -4.07
C ASN A 64 -0.69 -16.20 -2.90
N PRO A 65 -0.23 -17.46 -2.93
CA PRO A 65 0.57 -18.05 -1.85
C PRO A 65 1.96 -17.41 -1.76
N THR A 66 2.47 -16.77 -2.80
CA THR A 66 3.72 -16.01 -2.76
C THR A 66 3.55 -14.71 -1.98
N VAL A 67 2.36 -14.07 -1.98
CA VAL A 67 2.12 -12.87 -1.16
C VAL A 67 1.86 -13.26 0.30
N HIS A 68 1.03 -14.28 0.56
CA HIS A 68 0.84 -14.76 1.93
C HIS A 68 2.13 -15.36 2.51
N GLY A 69 2.88 -16.14 1.75
CA GLY A 69 4.18 -16.66 2.17
C GLY A 69 5.22 -15.57 2.43
N ALA A 70 5.15 -14.44 1.71
CA ALA A 70 6.03 -13.30 1.92
C ALA A 70 5.54 -12.27 2.95
N LEU A 71 4.33 -12.42 3.52
CA LEU A 71 3.82 -11.60 4.61
C LEU A 71 3.58 -12.40 5.90
N GLY A 72 4.02 -13.67 5.93
CA GLY A 72 3.74 -14.59 7.02
C GLY A 72 2.40 -15.30 6.88
N LYS A 73 2.29 -16.52 7.42
CA LYS A 73 1.06 -17.31 7.32
C LYS A 73 -0.05 -16.64 8.12
N SER A 74 -1.06 -16.12 7.42
CA SER A 74 -2.27 -15.63 8.06
C SER A 74 -3.13 -16.77 8.62
N ILE A 75 -3.69 -16.55 9.80
CA ILE A 75 -4.66 -17.45 10.46
C ILE A 75 -6.09 -16.90 10.43
N ALA A 76 -6.25 -15.60 10.21
CA ALA A 76 -7.54 -14.95 10.00
C ALA A 76 -7.37 -13.65 9.19
N GLN A 77 -8.23 -13.44 8.19
CA GLN A 77 -8.25 -12.21 7.40
C GLN A 77 -9.68 -11.71 7.27
N VAL A 78 -9.84 -10.38 7.35
CA VAL A 78 -11.07 -9.69 6.99
C VAL A 78 -10.72 -8.51 6.11
N TYR A 79 -11.60 -8.15 5.18
CA TYR A 79 -11.41 -6.95 4.38
C TYR A 79 -12.73 -6.25 4.08
N THR A 80 -12.64 -4.94 3.89
CA THR A 80 -13.72 -4.10 3.38
C THR A 80 -13.26 -3.43 2.10
N ILE A 81 -14.19 -3.20 1.16
CA ILE A 81 -13.95 -2.37 -0.02
C ILE A 81 -14.78 -1.11 0.15
N GLU A 82 -14.13 0.04 0.04
CA GLU A 82 -14.74 1.35 0.16
C GLU A 82 -14.54 2.14 -1.13
N PHE A 83 -15.56 2.88 -1.55
CA PHE A 83 -15.49 3.78 -2.70
C PHE A 83 -15.19 5.17 -2.16
N GLN A 84 -13.93 5.58 -2.21
CA GLN A 84 -13.54 6.91 -1.73
C GLN A 84 -14.18 8.01 -2.59
N LYS A 85 -14.24 9.25 -2.07
CA LYS A 85 -14.90 10.40 -2.73
C LYS A 85 -14.39 10.71 -4.16
N ARG A 86 -13.26 10.15 -4.58
CA ARG A 86 -12.69 10.24 -5.94
C ARG A 86 -13.07 9.05 -6.86
N ARG A 87 -14.12 8.29 -6.51
CA ARG A 87 -14.70 7.14 -7.26
C ARG A 87 -13.81 5.91 -7.46
N LEU A 88 -12.54 5.96 -7.08
CA LEU A 88 -11.66 4.79 -7.07
C LEU A 88 -11.97 3.92 -5.83
N PRO A 89 -12.28 2.63 -5.99
CA PRO A 89 -12.38 1.71 -4.88
C PRO A 89 -10.99 1.46 -4.27
N HIS A 90 -10.95 1.32 -2.96
CA HIS A 90 -9.81 0.77 -2.25
C HIS A 90 -10.29 -0.35 -1.32
N ALA A 91 -9.41 -1.30 -1.00
CA ALA A 91 -9.68 -2.30 0.02
C ALA A 91 -8.80 -2.07 1.26
N HIS A 92 -9.42 -2.11 2.42
CA HIS A 92 -8.77 -2.23 3.72
C HIS A 92 -8.78 -3.70 4.11
N ILE A 93 -7.60 -4.30 4.29
CA ILE A 93 -7.42 -5.70 4.65
C ILE A 93 -6.76 -5.74 6.02
N LEU A 94 -7.31 -6.51 6.95
CA LEU A 94 -6.78 -6.77 8.27
C LEU A 94 -6.40 -8.25 8.34
N SER A 95 -5.17 -8.56 8.77
CA SER A 95 -4.67 -9.94 8.85
C SER A 95 -4.07 -10.22 10.22
N VAL A 96 -4.51 -11.31 10.85
CA VAL A 96 -3.87 -11.93 12.02
C VAL A 96 -2.89 -12.98 11.51
N LEU A 97 -1.64 -12.92 11.95
CA LEU A 97 -0.57 -13.84 11.58
C LEU A 97 -0.41 -14.98 12.60
N LEU A 98 0.08 -16.11 12.13
CA LEU A 98 0.57 -17.19 12.98
C LEU A 98 1.68 -16.65 13.88
N ALA A 99 1.72 -17.07 15.15
CA ALA A 99 2.66 -16.54 16.13
C ALA A 99 4.15 -16.60 15.71
N ALA A 100 4.55 -17.63 14.96
CA ALA A 100 5.91 -17.79 14.43
C ALA A 100 6.27 -16.79 13.31
N ASP A 101 5.27 -16.22 12.64
CA ASP A 101 5.44 -15.30 11.51
C ASP A 101 5.19 -13.82 11.88
N LYS A 102 4.97 -13.51 13.17
CA LYS A 102 4.74 -12.13 13.63
C LYS A 102 6.04 -11.31 13.58
N PHE A 103 5.90 -10.04 13.21
CA PHE A 103 7.03 -9.09 13.14
C PHE A 103 7.38 -8.56 14.54
N SER A 104 8.02 -9.41 15.33
CA SER A 104 8.39 -9.11 16.72
C SER A 104 9.68 -8.31 16.87
N THR A 105 10.46 -8.15 15.79
CA THR A 105 11.74 -7.43 15.78
C THR A 105 11.88 -6.56 14.51
N SER A 106 12.82 -5.60 14.52
CA SER A 106 13.15 -4.78 13.36
C SER A 106 13.72 -5.61 12.22
N GLU A 107 14.56 -6.62 12.48
CA GLU A 107 15.12 -7.48 11.42
C GLU A 107 14.03 -8.33 10.74
N HIS A 108 12.99 -8.72 11.49
CA HIS A 108 11.80 -9.33 10.91
C HIS A 108 11.08 -8.36 9.97
N VAL A 109 10.95 -7.07 10.31
CA VAL A 109 10.37 -6.07 9.41
C VAL A 109 11.25 -5.87 8.17
N ASP A 110 12.55 -5.63 8.33
CA ASP A 110 13.49 -5.34 7.23
C ASP A 110 13.61 -6.48 6.19
N LYS A 111 13.25 -7.70 6.59
CA LYS A 111 13.14 -8.87 5.69
C LYS A 111 12.03 -8.72 4.65
N PHE A 112 10.94 -8.03 4.99
CA PHE A 112 9.73 -7.94 4.14
C PHE A 112 9.44 -6.51 3.64
N VAL A 113 10.07 -5.49 4.24
CA VAL A 113 9.67 -4.09 4.09
C VAL A 113 10.96 -3.23 3.91
N ARG A 114 11.33 -2.79 2.68
CA ARG A 114 12.60 -2.06 2.30
C ARG A 114 12.46 -0.82 1.37
N ALA A 115 13.11 0.33 1.65
CA ALA A 115 13.02 1.61 0.87
C ALA A 115 14.18 1.77 -0.09
N GLU A 116 14.50 0.71 -0.79
CA GLU A 116 15.48 0.76 -1.85
C GLU A 116 14.77 1.30 -3.10
N ILE A 117 15.28 2.39 -3.67
CA ILE A 117 14.97 2.74 -5.05
C ILE A 117 15.67 1.66 -5.90
N PRO A 118 14.93 0.76 -6.58
CA PRO A 118 15.54 -0.39 -7.24
C PRO A 118 16.50 0.06 -8.33
N SER A 119 17.57 -0.71 -8.60
CA SER A 119 18.51 -0.39 -9.68
C SER A 119 17.78 -0.27 -11.02
N SER A 120 18.02 0.84 -11.73
CA SER A 120 17.47 1.08 -13.07
C SER A 120 18.06 0.14 -14.13
N ILE A 121 19.19 -0.50 -13.83
CA ILE A 121 19.86 -1.47 -14.71
C ILE A 121 19.36 -2.89 -14.38
N GLU A 122 19.46 -3.31 -13.12
CA GLU A 122 19.17 -4.70 -12.73
C GLU A 122 17.66 -4.99 -12.70
N ASN A 123 16.84 -4.00 -12.32
CA ASN A 123 15.39 -4.15 -12.26
C ASN A 123 14.65 -2.89 -12.68
N LEU A 124 14.87 -2.49 -13.94
CA LEU A 124 14.21 -1.37 -14.62
C LEU A 124 12.69 -1.36 -14.43
N ARG A 125 12.05 -2.55 -14.32
CA ARG A 125 10.60 -2.66 -14.11
C ARG A 125 10.19 -2.18 -12.72
N LEU A 126 10.81 -2.70 -11.65
CA LEU A 126 10.52 -2.23 -10.30
C LEU A 126 10.94 -0.77 -10.12
N HIS A 127 12.10 -0.36 -10.67
CA HIS A 127 12.55 1.04 -10.66
C HIS A 127 11.48 1.99 -11.22
N LYS A 128 10.92 1.68 -12.39
CA LYS A 128 9.84 2.47 -13.02
C LYS A 128 8.54 2.48 -12.23
N ILE A 129 8.25 1.46 -11.43
CA ILE A 129 7.04 1.40 -10.58
C ILE A 129 7.25 2.23 -9.31
N VAL A 130 8.38 2.06 -8.63
CA VAL A 130 8.71 2.78 -7.38
C VAL A 130 8.80 4.28 -7.63
N THR A 131 9.60 4.70 -8.61
CA THR A 131 9.80 6.12 -8.93
C THR A 131 8.52 6.83 -9.39
N LYS A 132 7.61 6.12 -10.06
CA LYS A 132 6.35 6.69 -10.58
C LYS A 132 5.20 6.70 -9.57
N CYS A 133 5.15 5.74 -8.65
CA CYS A 133 3.96 5.49 -7.83
C CYS A 133 4.20 5.58 -6.31
N LEU A 134 5.44 5.51 -5.84
CA LEU A 134 5.78 5.41 -4.42
C LEU A 134 6.66 6.55 -3.91
N MET A 135 7.34 7.28 -4.79
CA MET A 135 8.04 8.53 -4.42
C MET A 135 7.05 9.66 -4.13
N HIS A 136 7.39 10.50 -3.17
CA HIS A 136 6.81 11.84 -3.11
C HIS A 136 7.38 12.70 -4.25
N GLY A 137 6.51 13.47 -4.93
CA GLY A 137 6.96 14.45 -5.91
C GLY A 137 7.75 15.60 -5.25
N PRO A 138 8.45 16.43 -6.04
CA PRO A 138 8.96 17.70 -5.54
C PRO A 138 7.80 18.51 -4.97
N CYS A 139 8.00 19.14 -3.81
CA CYS A 139 7.06 20.02 -3.14
C CYS A 139 7.84 21.08 -2.35
N GLY A 140 7.16 21.97 -1.63
CA GLY A 140 7.81 23.05 -0.90
C GLY A 140 8.15 24.18 -1.85
N ILE A 141 9.41 24.63 -1.83
CA ILE A 141 9.93 25.68 -2.70
C ILE A 141 9.96 25.20 -4.16
N ASP A 142 10.32 23.92 -4.39
CA ASP A 142 10.47 23.33 -5.73
C ASP A 142 9.13 23.18 -6.46
N ASN A 143 8.02 23.04 -5.73
CA ASN A 143 6.68 23.00 -6.31
C ASN A 143 5.61 23.39 -5.26
N PRO A 144 5.27 24.68 -5.15
CA PRO A 144 4.33 25.19 -4.14
C PRO A 144 2.85 24.86 -4.45
N GLU A 145 2.54 24.42 -5.68
CA GLU A 145 1.17 24.10 -6.12
C GLU A 145 0.74 22.65 -5.80
N GLU A 146 1.64 21.81 -5.26
CA GLU A 146 1.31 20.43 -4.93
C GLU A 146 0.15 20.31 -3.91
N PRO A 147 -0.79 19.36 -4.04
CA PRO A 147 -1.90 19.18 -3.09
C PRO A 147 -1.50 18.80 -1.65
N CYS A 148 -0.21 18.62 -1.37
CA CYS A 148 0.31 18.46 -0.01
C CYS A 148 0.72 19.78 0.65
N MET A 149 0.73 20.90 -0.08
CA MET A 149 1.17 22.20 0.41
C MET A 149 0.06 22.91 1.18
N GLU A 150 0.42 23.47 2.33
CA GLU A 150 -0.48 24.23 3.21
C GLU A 150 0.37 25.31 3.92
N VAL A 151 0.01 26.58 3.75
CA VAL A 151 0.74 27.74 4.32
C VAL A 151 2.26 27.71 4.02
N GLY A 152 2.62 27.37 2.77
CA GLY A 152 4.02 27.34 2.32
C GLY A 152 4.86 26.17 2.83
N GLN A 153 4.28 25.23 3.59
CA GLN A 153 4.95 24.01 4.04
C GLN A 153 4.21 22.76 3.54
N CYS A 154 4.93 21.65 3.38
CA CYS A 154 4.28 20.38 3.09
C CYS A 154 3.58 19.87 4.36
N LYS A 155 2.24 19.73 4.34
CA LYS A 155 1.40 19.20 5.43
C LYS A 155 1.86 17.81 5.93
N LYS A 156 2.52 17.05 5.06
CA LYS A 156 3.06 15.71 5.34
C LYS A 156 4.48 15.76 5.93
N MET A 157 5.08 16.95 6.03
CA MET A 157 6.45 17.22 6.45
C MET A 157 7.47 16.43 5.63
N PHE A 158 7.49 16.67 4.31
CA PHE A 158 8.59 16.27 3.42
C PHE A 158 9.51 17.48 3.15
N PRO A 159 10.83 17.29 2.97
CA PRO A 159 11.56 16.02 3.08
C PRO A 159 11.53 15.45 4.52
N LYS A 160 11.57 14.12 4.64
CA LYS A 160 11.69 13.43 5.93
C LYS A 160 13.17 13.31 6.28
N GLU A 161 13.48 13.37 7.57
CA GLU A 161 14.81 13.01 8.06
C GLU A 161 15.12 11.54 7.71
N PHE A 162 16.32 11.30 7.19
CA PHE A 162 16.78 9.95 6.86
C PHE A 162 17.03 9.14 8.13
N ARG A 163 16.68 7.85 8.10
CA ARG A 163 16.91 6.90 9.19
C ARG A 163 17.64 5.68 8.64
N THR A 164 18.72 5.29 9.31
CA THR A 164 19.60 4.16 8.93
C THR A 164 19.06 2.81 9.35
N GLU A 165 18.11 2.77 10.29
CA GLU A 165 17.58 1.56 10.91
C GLU A 165 16.07 1.65 11.15
N THR A 166 15.39 0.50 11.13
CA THR A 166 13.96 0.40 11.44
C THR A 166 13.75 0.45 12.95
N THR A 167 12.84 1.32 13.39
CA THR A 167 12.47 1.48 14.81
C THR A 167 11.04 1.01 15.04
N MET A 168 10.85 0.16 16.05
CA MET A 168 9.57 -0.51 16.33
C MET A 168 8.62 0.29 17.23
N ASN A 169 8.86 1.59 17.42
CA ASN A 169 8.15 2.36 18.44
C ASN A 169 6.75 2.78 17.96
N VAL A 170 5.78 2.78 18.88
CA VAL A 170 4.34 2.77 18.58
C VAL A 170 3.92 3.92 17.66
N SER A 171 3.09 3.59 16.66
CA SER A 171 2.45 4.47 15.66
C SER A 171 3.22 4.87 14.39
N VAL A 172 4.50 4.48 14.21
CA VAL A 172 5.19 4.67 12.91
C VAL A 172 6.04 3.45 12.53
N LEU A 173 5.48 2.49 11.78
CA LEU A 173 6.35 1.63 10.95
C LEU A 173 6.81 2.44 9.76
N LEU A 174 8.10 2.75 9.73
CA LEU A 174 8.78 3.49 8.66
C LEU A 174 8.99 2.61 7.41
N CYS A 175 7.88 2.04 6.92
CA CYS A 175 7.75 1.40 5.61
C CYS A 175 8.78 0.23 5.52
N PRO A 176 9.40 -0.13 4.38
CA PRO A 176 8.99 0.17 3.00
C PRO A 176 8.42 -0.95 2.08
N PHE A 177 9.15 -1.64 1.18
CA PHE A 177 8.58 -2.63 0.21
C PHE A 177 9.39 -3.92 -0.11
N LEU A 178 8.78 -4.85 -0.86
CA LEU A 178 9.25 -6.24 -1.12
C LEU A 178 9.51 -6.49 -2.62
N PRO A 179 10.66 -7.07 -3.05
CA PRO A 179 10.83 -7.58 -4.40
C PRO A 179 10.24 -9.00 -4.52
N LEU A 180 8.92 -9.10 -4.65
CA LEU A 180 8.27 -10.38 -4.94
C LEU A 180 8.65 -10.91 -6.33
N PRO A 181 9.07 -12.19 -6.46
CA PRO A 181 9.20 -12.79 -7.77
C PRO A 181 7.80 -12.97 -8.40
N LEU A 182 7.65 -12.41 -9.61
CA LEU A 182 6.71 -12.87 -10.64
C LEU A 182 5.20 -12.85 -10.29
N THR A 183 4.58 -11.68 -10.06
CA THR A 183 3.18 -11.45 -10.52
C THR A 183 2.93 -9.97 -10.93
N PRO A 184 1.97 -9.68 -11.83
CA PRO A 184 1.75 -8.34 -12.41
C PRO A 184 0.80 -7.44 -11.59
N PHE A 185 1.14 -7.15 -10.33
CA PHE A 185 0.25 -6.39 -9.44
C PHE A 185 0.94 -5.24 -8.69
N THR A 186 0.38 -4.04 -8.93
CA THR A 186 0.11 -2.93 -7.99
C THR A 186 1.05 -2.67 -6.81
N PRO A 187 1.46 -1.40 -6.57
CA PRO A 187 2.00 -1.02 -5.27
C PRO A 187 0.93 -1.19 -4.19
N TYR A 188 1.18 -2.10 -3.26
CA TYR A 188 0.42 -2.23 -2.02
C TYR A 188 0.84 -1.11 -1.05
N SER A 189 0.17 -0.98 0.09
CA SER A 189 0.70 -0.22 1.23
C SER A 189 0.43 -1.01 2.51
N LEU A 190 1.51 -1.38 3.19
CA LEU A 190 1.48 -2.09 4.48
C LEU A 190 1.57 -1.07 5.61
N CYS A 191 0.76 -1.25 6.64
CA CYS A 191 0.67 -0.38 7.80
C CYS A 191 0.34 -1.22 9.05
N PRO A 192 0.88 -0.87 10.23
CA PRO A 192 0.40 -1.37 11.51
C PRO A 192 -0.78 -0.52 12.00
N LEU A 193 -1.60 -1.07 12.89
CA LEU A 193 -2.82 -0.40 13.33
C LEU A 193 -2.59 0.59 14.47
N HIS A 194 -2.25 1.83 14.11
CA HIS A 194 -2.72 3.01 14.84
C HIS A 194 -3.08 4.16 13.88
N PRO A 195 -4.01 5.05 14.25
CA PRO A 195 -4.83 5.77 13.27
C PRO A 195 -4.20 7.10 12.81
N LEU A 196 -3.32 7.05 11.80
CA LEU A 196 -2.82 8.26 11.11
C LEU A 196 -2.72 8.04 9.58
N PRO A 197 -2.79 9.12 8.76
CA PRO A 197 -2.92 9.01 7.31
C PRO A 197 -1.64 8.50 6.65
N LEU A 198 -1.76 7.38 5.94
CA LEU A 198 -0.68 6.75 5.18
C LEU A 198 -0.16 7.63 4.04
N THR A 199 1.16 7.85 4.01
CA THR A 199 1.85 8.51 2.90
C THR A 199 3.19 7.80 2.64
N PRO A 200 3.44 7.26 1.43
CA PRO A 200 4.69 6.54 1.12
C PRO A 200 5.92 7.46 1.03
N PHE A 201 7.09 6.83 0.91
CA PHE A 201 8.37 7.25 1.49
C PHE A 201 9.33 7.96 0.49
N VAL A 202 10.53 8.29 1.02
CA VAL A 202 11.75 8.81 0.35
C VAL A 202 11.61 10.20 -0.28
N SER A 203 12.45 11.11 0.21
CA SER A 203 12.66 12.45 -0.35
C SER A 203 14.13 12.66 -0.71
N HIS A 204 14.36 13.13 -1.94
CA HIS A 204 15.64 13.53 -2.56
C HIS A 204 16.78 12.50 -2.60
N LEU A 205 17.19 12.21 -3.85
CA LEU A 205 18.56 11.80 -4.17
C LEU A 205 19.55 12.92 -3.77
N PRO A 206 20.66 12.62 -3.10
CA PRO A 206 21.89 13.39 -3.27
C PRO A 206 22.30 13.33 -4.76
N LYS A 207 22.86 14.42 -5.27
CA LYS A 207 23.41 14.47 -6.63
C LYS A 207 24.68 13.64 -6.77
#